data_AF-A0A959V7X9-F1
#
_entry.id   AF-A0A959V7X9-F1
#
_cell.length_a   1.000
_cell.length_b   1.000
_cell.length_c   1.000
_cell.angle_alpha   90.00
_cell.angle_beta   90.00
_cell.angle_gamma   90.00
#
_symmetry.space_group_name_H-M   'P 1'
#
loop_
_entity.id
_entity.type
_entity.pdbx_description
1 polymer ?
#
loop_
_entity_poly.entity_id
_entity_poly.type
_entity_poly.pdbx_seq_one_letter_code
_entity_poly.pdbx_strand_id
1 'polypeptide(L)'
;MNGDGYADLLIGLPLYDQTLTDEGHARLHLGRNPTITPSAAATIRGAETGAELGLAVAGAGDVNGDGYSDILVGAPLFDSGAADAGRTVFGYGNEGGNIDRLTRQYQADLVNPLATNCMDFADPDHFGIGHFARSPIQRNAVRMHWEVVFEGQAFSGSPITSGQGNTGVSAAAIDIGAGGTEIKQLIYKTPNFIRYKWRVRLEYDKAKLIDGQPFSRWFYGYASGYGDIGVLPVELLTIAAAEEGAVNRVSWATKSHRVQQFGVRGRTQHGWQHVRAHRHGSSGGQQPPDDRLRVLRR
;
A
#
# COMPACT_ATOMS: atom_id res chain seq x y z
N MET A 1 -6.06 7.29 -3.50
CA MET A 1 -7.09 6.26 -3.74
C MET A 1 -7.50 6.23 -5.20
N ASN A 2 -7.77 7.38 -5.83
CA ASN A 2 -8.12 7.46 -7.26
C ASN A 2 -6.90 7.53 -8.21
N GLY A 3 -5.67 7.50 -7.69
CA GLY A 3 -4.47 7.51 -8.52
C GLY A 3 -4.23 8.82 -9.27
N ASP A 4 -4.77 9.95 -8.82
CA ASP A 4 -4.54 11.25 -9.47
C ASP A 4 -3.29 11.98 -8.94
N GLY A 5 -2.56 11.39 -8.00
CA GLY A 5 -1.36 11.97 -7.41
C GLY A 5 -1.62 13.02 -6.32
N TYR A 6 -2.88 13.33 -6.01
CA TYR A 6 -3.26 14.08 -4.81
C TYR A 6 -3.53 13.12 -3.65
N ALA A 7 -3.28 13.61 -2.43
CA ALA A 7 -3.66 12.88 -1.23
C ALA A 7 -5.18 12.98 -1.02
N ASP A 8 -5.83 11.85 -0.76
CA ASP A 8 -7.25 11.79 -0.43
C ASP A 8 -7.45 11.73 1.09
N LEU A 9 -8.62 12.15 1.55
CA LEU A 9 -8.96 12.22 2.97
C LEU A 9 -10.07 11.21 3.29
N LEU A 10 -9.80 10.34 4.28
CA LEU A 10 -10.79 9.42 4.85
C LEU A 10 -11.12 9.86 6.27
N ILE A 11 -12.41 10.09 6.54
CA ILE A 11 -12.91 10.59 7.83
C ILE A 11 -13.85 9.56 8.42
N GLY A 12 -13.56 9.10 9.64
CA GLY A 12 -14.46 8.27 10.44
C GLY A 12 -15.45 9.11 11.25
N LEU A 13 -16.69 8.65 11.33
CA LEU A 13 -17.82 9.29 12.02
C LEU A 13 -18.55 8.22 12.85
N PRO A 14 -17.95 7.70 13.93
CA PRO A 14 -18.45 6.52 14.65
C PRO A 14 -19.83 6.70 15.29
N LEU A 15 -20.20 7.92 15.71
CA LEU A 15 -21.49 8.22 16.35
C LEU A 15 -22.45 8.90 15.38
N TYR A 16 -22.32 8.62 14.08
CA TYR A 16 -23.18 9.23 13.08
C TYR A 16 -24.46 8.43 12.93
N ASP A 17 -25.56 9.09 13.28
CA ASP A 17 -26.92 8.58 13.12
C ASP A 17 -27.48 8.99 11.77
N GLN A 18 -27.90 8.02 10.96
CA GLN A 18 -28.69 8.29 9.77
C GLN A 18 -30.01 7.53 9.77
N THR A 19 -29.94 6.23 9.93
CA THR A 19 -31.08 5.30 9.93
C THR A 19 -31.16 4.50 11.21
N LEU A 20 -30.04 4.32 11.91
CA LEU A 20 -29.96 3.66 13.19
C LEU A 20 -29.36 4.66 14.21
N THR A 21 -29.16 4.21 15.43
CA THR A 21 -28.41 4.99 16.44
C THR A 21 -26.99 4.46 16.49
N ASP A 22 -26.02 5.35 16.41
CA ASP A 22 -24.60 5.07 16.44
C ASP A 22 -24.15 3.98 15.44
N GLU A 23 -24.78 3.89 14.25
CA GLU A 23 -24.31 2.93 13.24
C GLU A 23 -22.90 3.24 12.75
N GLY A 24 -22.56 4.52 12.79
CA GLY A 24 -21.27 5.03 12.38
C GLY A 24 -21.06 4.99 10.88
N HIS A 25 -20.29 5.93 10.37
CA HIS A 25 -19.99 6.09 8.95
C HIS A 25 -18.51 6.36 8.73
N ALA A 26 -18.04 6.16 7.49
CA ALA A 26 -16.79 6.75 7.02
C ALA A 26 -17.00 7.44 5.67
N ARG A 27 -16.36 8.59 5.48
CA ARG A 27 -16.46 9.42 4.27
C ARG A 27 -15.10 9.59 3.63
N LEU A 28 -15.04 9.32 2.33
CA LEU A 28 -13.90 9.60 1.49
C LEU A 28 -14.10 10.94 0.76
N HIS A 29 -13.11 11.82 0.83
CA HIS A 29 -13.03 13.05 0.07
C HIS A 29 -11.79 13.01 -0.82
N LEU A 30 -11.99 13.17 -2.13
CA LEU A 30 -10.88 13.16 -3.08
C LEU A 30 -10.14 14.50 -3.06
N GLY A 31 -8.81 14.41 -3.05
CA GLY A 31 -7.91 15.56 -3.15
C GLY A 31 -7.91 16.16 -4.55
N ARG A 32 -7.67 17.47 -4.64
CA ARG A 32 -7.38 18.17 -5.90
C ARG A 32 -6.52 19.40 -5.61
N ASN A 33 -5.91 19.99 -6.64
CA ASN A 33 -5.31 21.32 -6.50
C ASN A 33 -6.38 22.39 -6.76
N PRO A 34 -6.63 23.39 -5.87
CA PRO A 34 -5.97 23.66 -4.58
C PRO A 34 -6.79 23.21 -3.33
N THR A 35 -7.80 22.34 -3.49
CA THR A 35 -8.80 22.05 -2.44
C THR A 35 -9.12 20.57 -2.33
N ILE A 36 -9.83 20.14 -1.29
CA ILE A 36 -10.52 18.84 -1.31
C ILE A 36 -11.88 18.99 -2.01
N THR A 37 -12.42 17.89 -2.53
CA THR A 37 -13.81 17.88 -2.99
C THR A 37 -14.73 18.01 -1.77
N PRO A 38 -15.56 19.06 -1.68
CA PRO A 38 -16.36 19.31 -0.48
C PRO A 38 -17.45 18.25 -0.27
N SER A 39 -17.95 17.63 -1.35
CA SER A 39 -18.78 16.44 -1.28
C SER A 39 -17.93 15.19 -1.09
N ALA A 40 -18.38 14.27 -0.22
CA ALA A 40 -17.77 12.96 -0.13
C ALA A 40 -17.91 12.23 -1.47
N ALA A 41 -16.80 11.71 -1.99
CA ALA A 41 -16.77 10.89 -3.19
C ALA A 41 -17.36 9.50 -2.93
N ALA A 42 -17.12 8.95 -1.73
CA ALA A 42 -17.74 7.72 -1.27
C ALA A 42 -18.11 7.83 0.21
N THR A 43 -19.15 7.08 0.61
CA THR A 43 -19.56 6.95 2.01
C THR A 43 -19.77 5.48 2.32
N ILE A 44 -18.99 4.96 3.27
CA ILE A 44 -19.16 3.64 3.85
C ILE A 44 -20.10 3.79 5.04
N ARG A 45 -21.22 3.07 5.00
CA ARG A 45 -22.33 3.23 5.93
C ARG A 45 -22.34 2.06 6.91
N GLY A 46 -22.55 2.37 8.19
CA GLY A 46 -22.85 1.37 9.20
C GLY A 46 -24.16 0.67 8.87
N ALA A 47 -24.30 -0.56 9.36
CA ALA A 47 -25.45 -1.42 9.06
C ALA A 47 -26.15 -1.94 10.32
N GLU A 48 -25.72 -1.49 11.49
CA GLU A 48 -26.18 -2.01 12.79
C GLU A 48 -26.08 -0.92 13.85
N THR A 49 -27.06 -0.85 14.75
CA THR A 49 -27.10 0.10 15.87
C THR A 49 -25.91 -0.11 16.79
N GLY A 50 -25.20 0.96 17.14
CA GLY A 50 -24.09 0.91 18.09
C GLY A 50 -22.81 0.30 17.54
N ALA A 51 -22.75 -0.08 16.26
CA ALA A 51 -21.57 -0.72 15.67
C ALA A 51 -20.33 0.21 15.60
N GLU A 52 -20.55 1.52 15.71
CA GLU A 52 -19.51 2.56 15.68
C GLU A 52 -18.58 2.45 14.45
N LEU A 53 -19.13 2.16 13.27
CA LEU A 53 -18.33 2.12 12.04
C LEU A 53 -17.61 3.47 11.84
N GLY A 54 -16.32 3.41 11.56
CA GLY A 54 -15.48 4.60 11.42
C GLY A 54 -14.76 5.01 12.70
N LEU A 55 -14.88 4.24 13.79
CA LEU A 55 -14.05 4.48 14.99
C LEU A 55 -12.55 4.37 14.68
N ALA A 56 -12.19 3.52 13.72
CA ALA A 56 -10.86 3.41 13.18
C ALA A 56 -10.89 3.46 11.64
N VAL A 57 -9.99 4.24 11.04
CA VAL A 57 -9.78 4.31 9.60
C VAL A 57 -8.30 4.23 9.28
N ALA A 58 -7.94 3.57 8.18
CA ALA A 58 -6.56 3.46 7.73
C ALA A 58 -6.46 3.33 6.21
N GLY A 59 -5.36 3.83 5.64
CA GLY A 59 -4.94 3.42 4.30
C GLY A 59 -4.34 2.01 4.35
N ALA A 60 -4.78 1.13 3.46
CA ALA A 60 -4.32 -0.27 3.41
C ALA A 60 -3.12 -0.48 2.47
N GLY A 61 -2.75 0.55 1.69
CA GLY A 61 -1.87 0.37 0.53
C GLY A 61 -2.64 -0.25 -0.63
N ASP A 62 -1.93 -0.72 -1.65
CA ASP A 62 -2.52 -1.44 -2.78
C ASP A 62 -2.46 -2.95 -2.49
N VAL A 63 -3.53 -3.53 -1.95
CA VAL A 63 -3.53 -4.92 -1.45
C VAL A 63 -3.90 -5.94 -2.54
N ASN A 64 -4.54 -5.50 -3.63
CA ASN A 64 -4.90 -6.33 -4.78
C ASN A 64 -3.97 -6.12 -6.00
N GLY A 65 -2.93 -5.29 -5.86
CA GLY A 65 -1.97 -5.04 -6.94
C GLY A 65 -2.56 -4.31 -8.14
N ASP A 66 -3.70 -3.64 -7.96
CA ASP A 66 -4.40 -2.89 -9.00
C ASP A 66 -3.90 -1.45 -9.15
N GLY A 67 -2.80 -1.11 -8.47
CA GLY A 67 -2.07 0.15 -8.63
C GLY A 67 -2.74 1.32 -7.95
N TYR A 68 -3.85 1.08 -7.25
CA TYR A 68 -4.57 2.07 -6.47
C TYR A 68 -4.44 1.76 -4.98
N SER A 69 -4.35 2.81 -4.18
CA SER A 69 -4.31 2.63 -2.72
C SER A 69 -5.73 2.39 -2.20
N ASP A 70 -5.89 1.31 -1.45
CA ASP A 70 -7.10 0.87 -0.79
C ASP A 70 -7.21 1.40 0.65
N ILE A 71 -8.36 1.16 1.29
CA ILE A 71 -8.68 1.61 2.63
C ILE A 71 -9.32 0.53 3.51
N LEU A 72 -9.21 0.73 4.81
CA LEU A 72 -9.86 -0.06 5.86
C LEU A 72 -10.66 0.86 6.80
N VAL A 73 -11.84 0.38 7.21
CA VAL A 73 -12.71 1.04 8.19
C VAL A 73 -13.17 0.01 9.21
N GLY A 74 -12.96 0.28 10.50
CA GLY A 74 -13.39 -0.59 11.60
C GLY A 74 -14.75 -0.21 12.16
N ALA A 75 -15.53 -1.23 12.53
CA ALA A 75 -16.75 -1.17 13.34
C ALA A 75 -16.56 -2.13 14.53
N PRO A 76 -15.91 -1.70 15.62
CA PRO A 76 -15.46 -2.60 16.68
C PRO A 76 -16.58 -3.19 17.51
N LEU A 77 -17.77 -2.59 17.50
CA LEU A 77 -18.95 -3.03 18.25
C LEU A 77 -20.00 -3.69 17.34
N PHE A 78 -19.59 -4.12 16.14
CA PHE A 78 -20.48 -4.82 15.23
C PHE A 78 -20.71 -6.26 15.71
N ASP A 79 -21.96 -6.70 15.77
CA ASP A 79 -22.34 -8.06 16.14
C ASP A 79 -22.22 -9.01 14.93
N SER A 80 -21.26 -9.94 14.98
CA SER A 80 -21.12 -10.97 13.95
C SER A 80 -20.90 -12.35 14.56
N GLY A 81 -22.01 -13.06 14.83
CA GLY A 81 -22.01 -14.38 15.46
C GLY A 81 -21.77 -14.38 16.98
N ALA A 82 -21.15 -13.33 17.51
CA ALA A 82 -21.04 -13.01 18.93
C ALA A 82 -21.20 -11.49 19.14
N ALA A 83 -21.59 -11.10 20.35
CA ALA A 83 -21.74 -9.69 20.73
C ALA A 83 -20.39 -8.96 20.67
N ASP A 84 -20.38 -7.76 20.08
CA ASP A 84 -19.20 -6.91 19.88
C ASP A 84 -18.00 -7.65 19.25
N ALA A 85 -18.27 -8.64 18.39
CA ALA A 85 -17.22 -9.40 17.72
C ALA A 85 -16.33 -8.50 16.84
N GLY A 86 -16.92 -7.39 16.37
CA GLY A 86 -16.26 -6.38 15.57
C GLY A 86 -16.17 -6.78 14.10
N ARG A 87 -16.14 -5.77 13.23
CA ARG A 87 -16.05 -5.93 11.80
C ARG A 87 -15.05 -4.95 11.20
N THR A 88 -14.39 -5.38 10.14
CA THR A 88 -13.60 -4.49 9.29
C THR A 88 -14.22 -4.47 7.90
N VAL A 89 -14.43 -3.26 7.38
CA VAL A 89 -14.86 -3.02 6.01
C VAL A 89 -13.64 -2.62 5.19
N PHE A 90 -13.49 -3.30 4.06
CA PHE A 90 -12.41 -3.07 3.11
C PHE A 90 -12.97 -2.33 1.88
N GLY A 91 -12.27 -1.30 1.40
CA GLY A 91 -12.64 -0.54 0.21
C GLY A 91 -11.50 -0.50 -0.79
N TYR A 92 -11.74 -1.03 -2.00
CA TYR A 92 -10.77 -0.97 -3.10
C TYR A 92 -10.62 0.46 -3.61
N GLY A 93 -9.39 0.83 -3.94
CA GLY A 93 -9.12 1.98 -4.78
C GLY A 93 -9.71 1.78 -6.18
N ASN A 94 -9.85 2.88 -6.93
CA ASN A 94 -10.43 2.89 -8.28
C ASN A 94 -11.90 2.44 -8.42
N GLU A 95 -12.52 1.74 -7.46
CA GLU A 95 -13.94 1.31 -7.46
C GLU A 95 -14.42 0.68 -8.80
N GLY A 96 -13.52 0.10 -9.60
CA GLY A 96 -13.85 -0.41 -10.94
C GLY A 96 -14.02 0.67 -12.03
N GLY A 97 -13.64 1.91 -11.74
CA GLY A 97 -13.52 2.98 -12.72
C GLY A 97 -12.44 2.69 -13.75
N ASN A 98 -12.65 3.18 -14.97
CA ASN A 98 -11.59 3.25 -15.99
C ASN A 98 -10.67 4.44 -15.69
N ILE A 99 -10.16 4.54 -14.46
CA ILE A 99 -9.22 5.60 -14.09
C ILE A 99 -7.83 5.18 -14.59
N ASP A 100 -7.06 6.15 -15.06
CA ASP A 100 -5.69 5.94 -15.51
C ASP A 100 -4.73 5.85 -14.31
N ARG A 101 -3.94 4.77 -14.27
CA ARG A 101 -2.93 4.56 -13.23
C ARG A 101 -1.78 5.54 -13.45
N LEU A 102 -1.22 6.09 -12.37
CA LEU A 102 -0.01 6.93 -12.49
C LEU A 102 1.15 6.15 -13.07
N THR A 103 1.32 4.87 -12.70
CA THR A 103 2.45 4.07 -13.18
C THR A 103 1.93 2.88 -13.96
N ARG A 104 2.48 2.67 -15.15
CA ARG A 104 2.08 1.59 -16.04
C ARG A 104 3.30 0.96 -16.71
N GLN A 105 3.25 -0.36 -16.87
CA GLN A 105 4.22 -1.09 -17.66
C GLN A 105 3.92 -0.94 -19.14
N TYR A 106 4.95 -0.95 -19.97
CA TYR A 106 4.88 -0.91 -21.42
C TYR A 106 5.77 -2.00 -22.00
N GLN A 107 5.52 -2.35 -23.25
CA GLN A 107 6.52 -3.00 -24.08
C GLN A 107 7.77 -2.12 -24.18
N ALA A 108 8.87 -2.70 -24.63
CA ALA A 108 10.14 -1.98 -24.83
C ALA A 108 10.01 -0.80 -25.82
N ASP A 109 8.95 -0.77 -26.63
CA ASP A 109 8.64 0.36 -27.53
C ASP A 109 8.11 1.62 -26.82
N LEU A 110 7.77 1.55 -25.52
CA LEU A 110 7.19 2.64 -24.73
C LEU A 110 5.83 3.17 -25.24
N VAL A 111 5.20 2.47 -26.19
CA VAL A 111 3.93 2.84 -26.82
C VAL A 111 2.85 1.88 -26.39
N ASN A 112 3.10 0.56 -26.45
CA ASN A 112 2.13 -0.47 -26.18
C ASN A 112 2.09 -0.79 -24.67
N PRO A 113 1.04 -0.38 -23.95
CA PRO A 113 0.98 -0.63 -22.53
C PRO A 113 0.69 -2.10 -22.22
N LEU A 114 1.25 -2.56 -21.12
CA LEU A 114 1.03 -3.87 -20.53
C LEU A 114 0.05 -3.79 -19.36
N ALA A 115 -0.66 -4.90 -19.11
CA ALA A 115 -1.40 -5.07 -17.86
C ALA A 115 -0.41 -5.10 -16.68
N THR A 116 -0.85 -4.68 -15.49
CA THR A 116 0.10 -4.43 -14.40
C THR A 116 0.92 -5.62 -14.03
N ASN A 117 0.42 -6.84 -14.16
CA ASN A 117 1.17 -8.05 -13.77
C ASN A 117 1.63 -8.87 -14.96
N CYS A 118 1.48 -8.33 -16.16
CA CYS A 118 1.88 -8.99 -17.39
C CYS A 118 3.39 -9.26 -17.38
N MET A 119 3.77 -10.46 -17.82
CA MET A 119 5.15 -10.85 -18.11
C MET A 119 5.42 -11.00 -19.60
N ASP A 120 4.43 -10.68 -20.45
CA ASP A 120 4.50 -10.87 -21.91
C ASP A 120 5.31 -9.75 -22.54
N PHE A 121 6.54 -9.59 -22.06
CA PHE A 121 7.50 -8.68 -22.62
C PHE A 121 8.01 -9.24 -23.93
N ALA A 122 7.85 -8.48 -25.01
CA ALA A 122 8.36 -8.86 -26.32
C ALA A 122 9.91 -8.89 -26.34
N ASP A 123 10.55 -8.07 -25.50
CA ASP A 123 12.00 -7.98 -25.36
C ASP A 123 12.47 -8.73 -24.09
N PRO A 124 13.47 -9.64 -24.20
CA PRO A 124 13.94 -10.43 -23.06
C PRO A 124 14.72 -9.60 -22.04
N ASP A 125 15.35 -8.50 -22.46
CA ASP A 125 16.30 -7.72 -21.66
C ASP A 125 15.66 -6.44 -21.10
N HIS A 126 14.59 -5.95 -21.73
CA HIS A 126 13.99 -4.67 -21.38
C HIS A 126 12.46 -4.70 -21.32
N PHE A 127 11.91 -3.71 -20.65
CA PHE A 127 10.51 -3.33 -20.73
C PHE A 127 10.38 -1.83 -20.49
N GLY A 128 9.23 -1.25 -20.81
CA GLY A 128 8.95 0.15 -20.52
C GLY A 128 8.28 0.32 -19.16
N ILE A 129 8.60 1.41 -18.46
CA ILE A 129 7.76 1.93 -17.38
C ILE A 129 7.42 3.38 -17.70
N GLY A 130 6.13 3.68 -17.71
CA GLY A 130 5.58 5.04 -17.74
C GLY A 130 5.11 5.46 -16.36
N HIS A 131 5.43 6.68 -15.96
CA HIS A 131 4.93 7.30 -14.73
C HIS A 131 4.42 8.71 -15.01
N PHE A 132 3.13 8.94 -14.78
CA PHE A 132 2.50 10.25 -14.84
C PHE A 132 2.98 11.12 -13.67
N ALA A 133 3.96 11.96 -13.95
CA ALA A 133 4.64 12.75 -12.96
C ALA A 133 3.85 14.02 -12.62
N ARG A 134 3.63 14.24 -11.32
CA ARG A 134 3.07 15.47 -10.76
C ARG A 134 3.95 15.97 -9.64
N SER A 135 4.05 17.30 -9.51
CA SER A 135 4.79 17.95 -8.44
C SER A 135 3.81 18.56 -7.44
N PRO A 136 4.03 18.36 -6.12
CA PRO A 136 3.19 18.94 -5.07
C PRO A 136 3.22 20.47 -5.06
N ILE A 137 4.29 21.03 -5.63
CA ILE A 137 4.49 22.45 -5.90
C ILE A 137 4.64 22.62 -7.41
N GLN A 138 3.80 23.45 -8.02
CA GLN A 138 3.64 23.56 -9.48
C GLN A 138 4.95 23.66 -10.28
N ARG A 139 4.91 23.37 -11.60
CA ARG A 139 6.00 23.57 -12.60
C ARG A 139 7.40 23.29 -12.06
N ASN A 140 7.67 22.03 -11.79
CA ASN A 140 8.99 21.59 -11.38
C ASN A 140 9.55 20.56 -12.36
N ALA A 141 10.83 20.69 -12.67
CA ALA A 141 11.54 19.63 -13.38
C ALA A 141 11.75 18.46 -12.42
N VAL A 142 11.53 17.24 -12.91
CA VAL A 142 11.68 16.03 -12.10
C VAL A 142 12.55 15.01 -12.79
N ARG A 143 13.21 14.16 -12.01
CA ARG A 143 13.82 12.92 -12.49
C ARG A 143 13.03 11.74 -11.99
N MET A 144 12.87 10.73 -12.85
CA MET A 144 12.25 9.48 -12.47
C MET A 144 13.34 8.53 -11.97
N HIS A 145 13.22 8.07 -10.73
CA HIS A 145 14.06 7.01 -10.16
C HIS A 145 13.28 5.71 -10.20
N TRP A 146 13.96 4.61 -10.51
CA TRP A 146 13.36 3.29 -10.47
C TRP A 146 14.30 2.26 -9.86
N GLU A 147 13.71 1.21 -9.32
CA GLU A 147 14.42 -0.01 -8.98
C GLU A 147 13.65 -1.19 -9.52
N VAL A 148 14.35 -2.09 -10.19
CA VAL A 148 13.80 -3.38 -10.65
C VAL A 148 14.63 -4.49 -10.04
N VAL A 149 13.94 -5.43 -9.42
CA VAL A 149 14.54 -6.64 -8.85
C VAL A 149 13.73 -7.85 -9.28
N PHE A 150 14.36 -9.02 -9.38
CA PHE A 150 13.62 -10.26 -9.64
C PHE A 150 12.80 -10.68 -8.41
N GLU A 151 11.75 -11.47 -8.63
CA GLU A 151 10.92 -11.96 -7.54
C GLU A 151 11.74 -12.80 -6.54
N GLY A 152 11.59 -12.52 -5.23
CA GLY A 152 12.39 -13.12 -4.16
C GLY A 152 13.62 -12.30 -3.74
N GLN A 153 14.08 -11.35 -4.55
CA GLN A 153 15.08 -10.36 -4.12
C GLN A 153 14.41 -9.19 -3.38
N ALA A 154 15.00 -8.71 -2.29
CA ALA A 154 14.51 -7.50 -1.61
C ALA A 154 14.89 -6.24 -2.38
N PHE A 155 14.02 -5.22 -2.37
CA PHE A 155 14.41 -3.88 -2.80
C PHE A 155 15.51 -3.34 -1.88
N SER A 156 16.38 -2.49 -2.43
CA SER A 156 17.47 -1.88 -1.69
C SER A 156 17.01 -0.81 -0.70
N GLY A 157 17.82 -0.59 0.34
CA GLY A 157 17.54 0.40 1.39
C GLY A 157 16.52 -0.05 2.43
N SER A 158 16.82 0.23 3.69
CA SER A 158 15.93 -0.04 4.83
C SER A 158 15.63 1.27 5.57
N PRO A 159 14.36 1.59 5.87
CA PRO A 159 13.16 0.85 5.47
C PRO A 159 12.82 1.07 3.99
N ILE A 160 12.16 0.08 3.37
CA ILE A 160 11.78 0.10 1.94
C ILE A 160 11.02 1.37 1.52
N THR A 161 10.29 1.99 2.46
CA THR A 161 9.48 3.19 2.23
C THR A 161 10.28 4.46 2.02
N SER A 162 11.50 4.55 2.55
CA SER A 162 12.36 5.75 2.44
C SER A 162 13.76 5.46 1.88
N GLY A 163 14.09 4.18 1.65
CA GLY A 163 15.33 3.77 1.01
C GLY A 163 15.55 4.50 -0.33
N GLN A 164 16.78 4.94 -0.57
CA GLN A 164 17.15 5.69 -1.77
C GLN A 164 17.84 4.87 -2.86
N GLY A 165 18.07 3.58 -2.61
CA GLY A 165 18.65 2.69 -3.60
C GLY A 165 17.73 2.55 -4.82
N ASN A 166 18.35 2.48 -5.99
CA ASN A 166 17.70 2.44 -7.29
C ASN A 166 18.58 1.64 -8.25
N THR A 167 17.99 1.07 -9.30
CA THR A 167 18.73 0.47 -10.43
C THR A 167 18.91 1.46 -11.58
N GLY A 168 18.18 2.57 -11.58
CA GLY A 168 18.40 3.64 -12.54
C GLY A 168 17.63 4.92 -12.24
N VAL A 169 18.01 5.96 -12.99
CA VAL A 169 17.46 7.31 -12.93
C VAL A 169 17.37 7.86 -14.35
N SER A 170 16.34 8.65 -14.65
CA SER A 170 16.18 9.27 -15.97
C SER A 170 17.37 10.17 -16.28
N ALA A 171 17.90 10.08 -17.50
CA ALA A 171 19.12 10.78 -17.89
C ALA A 171 19.02 12.31 -17.76
N ALA A 172 17.83 12.87 -17.98
CA ALA A 172 17.55 14.29 -17.84
C ALA A 172 16.41 14.52 -16.84
N ALA A 173 16.40 15.73 -16.24
CA ALA A 173 15.22 16.22 -15.57
C ALA A 173 14.21 16.72 -16.62
N ILE A 174 12.94 16.41 -16.42
CA ILE A 174 11.85 16.70 -17.35
C ILE A 174 10.93 17.73 -16.69
N ASP A 175 10.70 18.86 -17.36
CA ASP A 175 9.68 19.82 -16.94
C ASP A 175 8.30 19.22 -17.18
N ILE A 176 7.57 18.95 -16.09
CA ILE A 176 6.24 18.31 -16.14
C ILE A 176 5.11 19.33 -16.31
N GLY A 177 5.42 20.62 -16.38
CA GLY A 177 4.43 21.69 -16.48
C GLY A 177 3.46 21.74 -15.29
N ALA A 178 2.31 22.36 -15.48
CA ALA A 178 1.29 22.52 -14.43
C ALA A 178 0.30 21.34 -14.35
N GLY A 179 0.10 20.62 -15.46
CA GLY A 179 -0.82 19.47 -15.55
C GLY A 179 -0.17 18.12 -15.21
N GLY A 180 1.15 18.10 -15.03
CA GLY A 180 1.92 16.86 -14.99
C GLY A 180 2.20 16.31 -16.39
N THR A 181 3.09 15.34 -16.48
CA THR A 181 3.50 14.72 -17.75
C THR A 181 3.87 13.27 -17.51
N GLU A 182 3.50 12.38 -18.42
CA GLU A 182 3.99 11.00 -18.37
C GLU A 182 5.46 10.92 -18.78
N ILE A 183 6.29 10.41 -17.87
CA ILE A 183 7.69 10.11 -18.12
C ILE A 183 7.79 8.62 -18.40
N LYS A 184 8.30 8.25 -19.57
CA LYS A 184 8.54 6.86 -19.95
C LYS A 184 10.02 6.57 -20.03
N GLN A 185 10.42 5.41 -19.52
CA GLN A 185 11.80 4.97 -19.52
C GLN A 185 11.88 3.50 -19.91
N LEU A 186 12.92 3.16 -20.67
CA LEU A 186 13.30 1.78 -20.93
C LEU A 186 14.08 1.25 -19.73
N ILE A 187 13.63 0.12 -19.20
CA ILE A 187 14.13 -0.44 -17.94
C ILE A 187 14.76 -1.80 -18.20
N TYR A 188 16.02 -1.92 -17.82
CA TYR A 188 16.81 -3.14 -17.94
C TYR A 188 16.38 -4.16 -16.88
N LYS A 189 16.21 -5.40 -17.32
CA LYS A 189 15.94 -6.57 -16.48
C LYS A 189 17.24 -7.22 -16.04
N THR A 190 17.15 -8.03 -14.99
CA THR A 190 18.24 -8.96 -14.65
C THR A 190 18.11 -10.20 -15.54
N PRO A 191 19.11 -10.56 -16.35
CA PRO A 191 19.03 -11.74 -17.22
C PRO A 191 18.71 -13.02 -16.46
N ASN A 192 18.08 -13.98 -17.15
CA ASN A 192 17.71 -15.32 -16.64
C ASN A 192 16.59 -15.36 -15.59
N PHE A 193 15.91 -14.25 -15.34
CA PHE A 193 14.67 -14.23 -14.56
C PHE A 193 13.47 -13.93 -15.47
N ILE A 194 12.30 -14.42 -15.07
CA ILE A 194 11.06 -14.19 -15.81
C ILE A 194 10.04 -13.35 -15.02
N ARG A 195 10.21 -13.30 -13.69
CA ARG A 195 9.34 -12.56 -12.77
C ARG A 195 10.09 -11.43 -12.10
N TYR A 196 9.44 -10.27 -12.05
CA TYR A 196 10.04 -9.05 -11.55
C TYR A 196 9.10 -8.31 -10.62
N LYS A 197 9.68 -7.43 -9.80
CA LYS A 197 8.98 -6.37 -9.13
C LYS A 197 9.77 -5.09 -9.27
N TRP A 198 9.04 -3.99 -9.35
CA TRP A 198 9.63 -2.70 -9.59
C TRP A 198 9.02 -1.66 -8.66
N ARG A 199 9.79 -0.59 -8.44
CA ARG A 199 9.30 0.61 -7.80
C ARG A 199 9.79 1.84 -8.53
N VAL A 200 8.96 2.88 -8.56
CA VAL A 200 9.25 4.17 -9.19
C VAL A 200 8.97 5.30 -8.20
N ARG A 201 9.77 6.35 -8.26
CA ARG A 201 9.48 7.62 -7.57
C ARG A 201 10.04 8.79 -8.36
N LEU A 202 9.63 9.99 -8.00
CA LEU A 202 10.13 11.22 -8.56
C LEU A 202 11.13 11.88 -7.60
N GLU A 203 12.22 12.38 -8.14
CA GLU A 203 13.06 13.41 -7.53
C GLU A 203 12.63 14.77 -8.06
N TYR A 204 12.29 15.69 -7.16
CA TYR A 204 11.94 17.07 -7.47
C TYR A 204 13.17 17.97 -7.36
N ASP A 205 13.25 19.01 -8.19
CA ASP A 205 14.30 20.03 -8.03
C ASP A 205 14.19 20.69 -6.64
N LYS A 206 15.29 20.56 -5.88
CA LYS A 206 15.44 21.09 -4.51
C LYS A 206 15.28 22.60 -4.45
N ALA A 207 15.61 23.33 -5.52
CA ALA A 207 15.51 24.78 -5.53
C ALA A 207 14.07 25.30 -5.41
N LYS A 208 13.06 24.43 -5.65
CA LYS A 208 11.65 24.85 -5.64
C LYS A 208 10.86 24.33 -4.43
N LEU A 209 11.39 23.39 -3.64
CA LEU A 209 10.67 22.70 -2.57
C LEU A 209 10.49 23.55 -1.30
N ILE A 210 9.23 23.71 -0.85
CA ILE A 210 8.87 24.48 0.35
C ILE A 210 9.14 23.69 1.65
N ASP A 211 9.05 22.36 1.61
CA ASP A 211 9.25 21.45 2.74
C ASP A 211 10.61 20.75 2.74
N GLY A 212 11.43 21.01 1.72
CA GLY A 212 12.74 20.37 1.53
C GLY A 212 12.67 18.87 1.24
N GLN A 213 11.49 18.30 0.94
CA GLN A 213 11.35 16.86 0.64
C GLN A 213 11.66 16.60 -0.85
N PRO A 214 12.85 16.05 -1.18
CA PRO A 214 13.30 15.95 -2.57
C PRO A 214 12.63 14.81 -3.35
N PHE A 215 11.95 13.88 -2.67
CA PHE A 215 11.40 12.69 -3.30
C PHE A 215 9.90 12.52 -3.04
N SER A 216 9.20 12.03 -4.04
CA SER A 216 7.88 11.43 -3.84
C SER A 216 7.99 10.14 -3.04
N ARG A 217 6.84 9.61 -2.58
CA ARG A 217 6.75 8.21 -2.17
C ARG A 217 7.15 7.27 -3.31
N TRP A 218 7.51 6.04 -2.95
CA TRP A 218 7.64 4.94 -3.90
C TRP A 218 6.26 4.44 -4.35
N PHE A 219 6.11 4.25 -5.65
CA PHE A 219 5.04 3.51 -6.30
C PHE A 219 5.56 2.12 -6.67
N TYR A 220 4.76 1.09 -6.50
CA TYR A 220 5.21 -0.30 -6.66
C TYR A 220 4.40 -0.99 -7.75
N GLY A 221 5.00 -1.99 -8.38
CA GLY A 221 4.32 -2.92 -9.27
C GLY A 221 5.09 -4.22 -9.45
N TYR A 222 4.45 -5.18 -10.09
CA TYR A 222 4.95 -6.56 -10.21
C TYR A 222 4.77 -7.03 -11.65
N ALA A 223 5.64 -7.88 -12.15
CA ALA A 223 5.46 -8.59 -13.40
C ALA A 223 5.60 -10.07 -13.08
N SER A 224 4.50 -10.69 -12.64
CA SER A 224 4.48 -12.06 -12.11
C SER A 224 3.69 -13.05 -12.98
N GLY A 225 2.91 -12.54 -13.93
CA GLY A 225 2.15 -13.29 -14.94
C GLY A 225 0.92 -14.00 -14.38
N TYR A 226 0.68 -13.89 -13.09
CA TYR A 226 -0.66 -14.06 -12.55
C TYR A 226 -1.44 -12.80 -12.92
N GLY A 227 -2.70 -12.93 -13.38
CA GLY A 227 -3.59 -11.77 -13.63
C GLY A 227 -3.63 -10.81 -12.43
N ASP A 228 -4.22 -9.61 -12.59
CA ASP A 228 -4.36 -8.58 -11.53
C ASP A 228 -4.31 -9.21 -10.13
N ILE A 229 -3.20 -8.99 -9.40
CA ILE A 229 -2.73 -9.91 -8.35
C ILE A 229 -3.79 -10.05 -7.27
N GLY A 230 -4.68 -11.02 -7.44
CA GLY A 230 -5.43 -11.61 -6.37
C GLY A 230 -4.42 -12.16 -5.37
N VAL A 231 -4.18 -11.38 -4.31
CA VAL A 231 -3.41 -11.72 -3.12
C VAL A 231 -1.91 -11.93 -3.38
N LEU A 232 -1.06 -11.20 -2.64
CA LEU A 232 0.36 -11.53 -2.46
C LEU A 232 0.52 -13.04 -2.26
N PRO A 233 1.52 -13.73 -2.87
CA PRO A 233 1.85 -15.10 -2.49
C PRO A 233 2.64 -15.08 -1.17
N VAL A 234 2.09 -14.46 -0.14
CA VAL A 234 2.26 -14.95 1.21
C VAL A 234 1.07 -15.89 1.38
N GLU A 235 1.23 -17.15 0.95
CA GLU A 235 0.25 -18.19 1.25
C GLU A 235 0.22 -18.32 2.78
N LEU A 236 -0.81 -17.71 3.38
CA LEU A 236 -1.13 -17.79 4.79
C LEU A 236 -1.63 -19.21 5.04
N LEU A 237 -0.72 -20.08 5.47
CA LEU A 237 -1.01 -21.50 5.71
C LEU A 237 -2.01 -21.64 6.84
N THR A 238 -1.84 -20.84 7.89
CA THR A 238 -2.73 -20.82 9.04
C THR A 238 -2.76 -19.40 9.63
N ILE A 239 -3.93 -18.96 10.08
CA ILE A 239 -4.07 -17.88 11.05
C ILE A 239 -5.03 -18.37 12.14
N ALA A 240 -4.60 -18.28 13.39
CA ALA A 240 -5.39 -18.71 14.52
C ALA A 240 -5.26 -17.68 15.63
N ALA A 241 -6.41 -17.33 16.22
CA ALA A 241 -6.47 -16.59 17.47
C ALA A 241 -6.95 -17.55 18.56
N ALA A 242 -6.23 -17.59 19.67
CA ALA A 242 -6.61 -18.39 20.83
C ALA A 242 -6.46 -17.56 22.11
N GLU A 243 -7.43 -17.69 23.00
CA GLU A 243 -7.34 -17.18 24.36
C GLU A 243 -6.45 -18.12 25.18
N GLU A 244 -5.36 -17.60 25.74
CA GLU A 244 -4.46 -18.36 26.59
C GLU A 244 -4.29 -17.63 27.92
N GLY A 245 -5.21 -17.91 28.84
CA GLY A 245 -5.34 -17.15 30.08
C GLY A 245 -5.75 -15.70 29.79
N ALA A 246 -5.07 -14.72 30.40
CA ALA A 246 -5.39 -13.29 30.22
C ALA A 246 -4.84 -12.65 28.92
N VAL A 247 -4.47 -13.47 27.92
CA VAL A 247 -3.79 -13.01 26.70
C VAL A 247 -4.50 -13.58 25.47
N ASN A 248 -4.74 -12.72 24.48
CA ASN A 248 -5.12 -13.14 23.13
C ASN A 248 -3.85 -13.41 22.32
N ARG A 249 -3.66 -14.67 21.95
CA ARG A 249 -2.56 -15.11 21.10
C ARG A 249 -3.04 -15.15 19.66
N VAL A 250 -2.41 -14.36 18.81
CA VAL A 250 -2.55 -14.49 17.35
C VAL A 250 -1.30 -15.15 16.81
N SER A 251 -1.45 -16.30 16.17
CA SER A 251 -0.39 -17.05 15.51
C SER A 251 -0.71 -17.19 14.03
N TRP A 252 0.29 -17.03 13.19
CA TRP A 252 0.16 -17.30 11.77
C TRP A 252 1.41 -17.95 11.20
N ALA A 253 1.23 -18.70 10.12
CA ALA A 253 2.31 -19.32 9.37
C ALA A 253 2.18 -18.96 7.90
N THR A 254 3.31 -18.67 7.24
CA THR A 254 3.33 -18.36 5.82
C THR A 254 4.36 -19.21 5.11
N LYS A 255 4.09 -19.56 3.85
CA LYS A 255 4.92 -20.51 3.08
C LYS A 255 6.32 -19.98 2.76
N SER A 256 6.51 -18.66 2.69
CA SER A 256 7.83 -18.06 2.47
C SER A 256 7.88 -16.56 2.81
N HIS A 257 8.30 -16.18 4.02
CA HIS A 257 9.01 -14.90 4.18
C HIS A 257 9.90 -14.82 5.43
N ARG A 258 11.07 -14.18 5.25
CA ARG A 258 12.03 -13.81 6.31
C ARG A 258 11.88 -12.31 6.60
N VAL A 259 11.08 -11.93 7.60
CA VAL A 259 11.07 -10.55 8.13
C VAL A 259 11.41 -10.61 9.60
N GLN A 260 12.38 -9.81 10.04
CA GLN A 260 12.89 -9.87 11.41
C GLN A 260 12.10 -9.02 12.41
N GLN A 261 11.23 -8.10 11.98
CA GLN A 261 10.52 -7.17 12.87
C GLN A 261 9.20 -6.65 12.27
N PHE A 262 8.15 -6.57 13.09
CA PHE A 262 6.94 -5.80 12.83
C PHE A 262 6.65 -4.91 14.05
N GLY A 263 6.21 -3.67 13.83
CA GLY A 263 5.83 -2.76 14.91
C GLY A 263 4.36 -2.93 15.27
N VAL A 264 4.08 -3.33 16.50
CA VAL A 264 2.72 -3.35 17.06
C VAL A 264 2.60 -2.24 18.10
N ARG A 265 1.55 -1.42 18.01
CA ARG A 265 1.21 -0.42 19.02
C ARG A 265 0.13 -0.98 19.93
N GLY A 266 0.44 -1.09 21.23
CA GLY A 266 -0.53 -1.44 22.26
C GLY A 266 -1.05 -0.18 22.96
N ARG A 267 -2.34 -0.19 23.33
CA ARG A 267 -2.94 0.84 24.18
C ARG A 267 -2.83 0.38 25.64
N THR A 268 -2.21 1.22 26.47
CA THR A 268 -2.19 1.05 27.94
C THR A 268 -3.11 2.09 28.59
N GLN A 269 -3.36 1.95 29.88
CA GLN A 269 -4.04 2.94 30.73
C GLN A 269 -3.37 4.34 30.73
N HIS A 270 -2.14 4.46 30.20
CA HIS A 270 -1.39 5.71 30.08
C HIS A 270 -1.09 6.13 28.62
N GLY A 271 -1.78 5.53 27.63
CA GLY A 271 -1.67 5.89 26.21
C GLY A 271 -0.99 4.83 25.33
N TRP A 272 -0.71 5.21 24.08
CA TRP A 272 -0.12 4.34 23.06
C TRP A 272 1.40 4.17 23.28
N GLN A 273 1.88 2.94 23.40
CA GLN A 273 3.32 2.65 23.46
C GLN A 273 3.76 1.71 22.33
N HIS A 274 4.97 1.94 21.80
CA HIS A 274 5.64 1.03 20.88
C HIS A 274 6.09 -0.23 21.64
N VAL A 275 5.59 -1.39 21.24
CA VAL A 275 6.09 -2.68 21.75
C VAL A 275 7.10 -3.22 20.75
N ARG A 276 8.35 -3.42 21.19
CA ARG A 276 9.42 -4.00 20.36
C ARG A 276 9.29 -5.53 20.38
N ALA A 277 8.96 -6.14 19.25
CA ALA A 277 8.95 -7.60 19.11
C ALA A 277 10.33 -8.09 18.62
N HIS A 278 10.91 -9.07 19.32
CA HIS A 278 12.12 -9.78 18.90
C HIS A 278 11.80 -11.26 18.65
N ARG A 279 12.44 -11.82 17.62
CA ARG A 279 12.39 -13.26 17.28
C ARG A 279 13.05 -14.09 18.39
N HIS A 280 12.34 -15.08 18.93
CA HIS A 280 12.95 -16.15 19.73
C HIS A 280 12.91 -17.46 18.91
N GLY A 281 14.04 -17.84 18.32
CA GLY A 281 14.18 -19.16 17.72
C GLY A 281 14.42 -20.20 18.80
N SER A 282 13.64 -21.29 18.82
CA SER A 282 14.02 -22.50 19.56
C SER A 282 14.84 -23.39 18.63
N SER A 283 16.04 -23.77 19.07
CA SER A 283 16.94 -24.67 18.34
C SER A 283 16.54 -26.12 18.60
N GLY A 284 16.05 -26.81 17.57
CA GLY A 284 15.76 -28.25 17.58
C GLY A 284 15.03 -28.66 16.31
N GLY A 285 15.45 -29.76 15.68
CA GLY A 285 15.16 -30.10 14.28
C GLY A 285 13.69 -30.26 13.88
N GLN A 286 13.44 -29.98 12.59
CA GLN A 286 12.25 -30.30 11.77
C GLN A 286 10.88 -29.77 12.25
N GLN A 287 10.74 -28.44 12.32
CA GLN A 287 9.47 -27.74 12.08
C GLN A 287 9.77 -26.31 11.60
N PRO A 288 9.02 -25.71 10.65
CA PRO A 288 9.21 -24.30 10.31
C PRO A 288 9.03 -23.46 11.58
N PRO A 289 9.89 -22.45 11.83
CA PRO A 289 9.89 -21.73 13.10
C PRO A 289 8.55 -20.98 13.29
N ASP A 290 7.82 -21.31 14.36
CA ASP A 290 6.70 -20.49 14.84
C ASP A 290 7.21 -19.07 15.14
N ASP A 291 6.74 -18.07 14.40
CA ASP A 291 6.87 -16.68 14.80
C ASP A 291 5.78 -16.38 15.85
N ARG A 292 6.22 -16.05 17.08
CA ARG A 292 5.33 -15.91 18.24
C ARG A 292 5.25 -14.45 18.68
N LEU A 293 4.05 -13.90 18.73
CA LEU A 293 3.77 -12.63 19.40
C LEU A 293 3.18 -12.91 20.79
N ARG A 294 3.84 -12.47 21.86
CA ARG A 294 3.26 -12.42 23.21
C ARG A 294 2.97 -10.98 23.56
N VAL A 295 1.70 -10.63 23.73
CA VAL A 295 1.29 -9.32 24.22
C VAL A 295 0.84 -9.49 25.67
N LEU A 296 1.69 -9.07 26.62
CA LEU A 296 1.31 -9.02 28.03
C LEU A 296 0.38 -7.83 28.26
N ARG A 297 -0.85 -8.08 28.73
CA ARG A 297 -1.65 -7.03 29.37
C ARG A 297 -1.11 -6.80 30.78
N ARG A 298 -1.01 -5.52 31.17
CA ARG A 298 -1.07 -5.10 32.58
C ARG A 298 -2.43 -4.45 32.80
#